data_AF-A0A850NR12-F1
#
_entry.id   AF-A0A850NR12-F1
#
_cell.length_a   1.000
_cell.length_b   1.000
_cell.length_c   1.000
_cell.angle_alpha   90.00
_cell.angle_beta   90.00
_cell.angle_gamma   90.00
#
_symmetry.space_group_name_H-M   'P 1'
#
loop_
_entity.id
_entity.type
_entity.pdbx_description
1 polymer ?
#
loop_
_entity_poly.entity_id
_entity_poly.type
_entity_poly.pdbx_seq_one_letter_code
_entity_poly.pdbx_strand_id
1 'polypeptide(L)'
;MRLLRQPNRRMTWPAFARQIVADVLLRGNALAMIQTDGRGAVSALVPVPFGWLSPQVIDGAGRARLVFDCAVNTPAARLAGVPARMLADDCLHVRARSDDGVLGRSVLSRAGGVVHRALGADETASAMSDAGWHGQAYLTADGRIDADTVDRLRGQFQQAFGGGRSAGQMPILGNGLTIKSLSLNPEQLQLLATREFGVAEICRLFGIPEPLMQTGARVPADPTPWLALFAQTALAPIVCEI
;
A
#
# COMPACT_ATOMS: atom_id res chain seq x y z
N MET A 1 7.15 36.66 0.52
CA MET A 1 6.93 35.23 0.19
C MET A 1 7.84 34.30 1.02
N ARG A 2 7.69 34.26 2.37
CA ARG A 2 8.49 33.36 3.23
C ARG A 2 7.87 31.96 3.32
N LEU A 3 6.55 31.90 3.46
CA LEU A 3 5.78 30.65 3.58
C LEU A 3 5.92 29.71 2.37
N LEU A 4 5.97 30.26 1.15
CA LEU A 4 6.16 29.49 -0.08
C LEU A 4 7.56 28.88 -0.25
N ARG A 5 8.54 29.31 0.56
CA ARG A 5 9.88 28.68 0.61
C ARG A 5 9.97 27.72 1.78
N GLN A 6 9.50 28.14 2.94
CA GLN A 6 9.62 27.40 4.19
C GLN A 6 8.33 27.58 5.02
N PRO A 7 7.35 26.67 4.89
CA PRO A 7 6.07 26.78 5.58
C PRO A 7 6.21 26.64 7.10
N ASN A 8 7.22 25.92 7.59
CA ASN A 8 7.58 25.89 9.00
C ASN A 8 9.08 25.63 9.16
N ARG A 9 9.61 25.75 10.39
CA ARG A 9 11.05 25.60 10.66
C ARG A 9 11.62 24.22 10.32
N ARG A 10 10.78 23.18 10.25
CA ARG A 10 11.21 21.78 10.10
C ARG A 10 11.24 21.29 8.65
N MET A 11 10.54 21.96 7.73
CA MET A 11 10.41 21.49 6.36
C MET A 11 10.36 22.61 5.32
N THR A 12 10.84 22.29 4.12
CA THR A 12 10.71 23.14 2.94
C THR A 12 9.32 23.01 2.32
N TRP A 13 8.95 23.93 1.45
CA TRP A 13 7.66 23.87 0.75
C TRP A 13 7.42 22.55 0.00
N PRO A 14 8.37 22.01 -0.81
CA PRO A 14 8.15 20.74 -1.49
C PRO A 14 7.93 19.56 -0.53
N ALA A 15 8.59 19.57 0.63
CA ALA A 15 8.40 18.53 1.63
C ALA A 15 7.02 18.62 2.29
N PHE A 16 6.55 19.83 2.59
CA PHE A 16 5.19 20.08 3.08
C PHE A 16 4.14 19.64 2.07
N ALA A 17 4.25 20.07 0.82
CA ALA A 17 3.31 19.70 -0.25
C ALA A 17 3.25 18.17 -0.43
N ARG A 18 4.41 17.49 -0.44
CA ARG A 18 4.47 16.02 -0.52
C ARG A 18 3.76 15.36 0.65
N GLN A 19 3.92 15.88 1.86
CA GLN A 19 3.26 15.35 3.05
C GLN A 19 1.73 15.53 2.96
N ILE A 20 1.25 16.73 2.58
CA ILE A 20 -0.19 16.99 2.42
C ILE A 20 -0.79 16.04 1.38
N VAL A 21 -0.17 15.92 0.21
CA VAL A 21 -0.64 15.00 -0.84
C VAL A 21 -0.65 13.55 -0.35
N ALA A 22 0.40 13.11 0.34
CA ALA A 22 0.45 11.75 0.89
C ALA A 22 -0.67 11.50 1.92
N ASP A 23 -0.92 12.44 2.82
CA ASP A 23 -1.97 12.33 3.84
C ASP A 23 -3.37 12.30 3.19
N VAL A 24 -3.62 13.12 2.17
CA VAL A 24 -4.88 13.08 1.39
C VAL A 24 -5.06 11.72 0.71
N LEU A 25 -4.03 11.19 0.05
CA LEU A 25 -4.13 9.92 -0.69
C LEU A 25 -4.31 8.71 0.24
N LEU A 26 -3.55 8.67 1.34
CA LEU A 26 -3.52 7.52 2.25
C LEU A 26 -4.64 7.55 3.30
N ARG A 27 -4.96 8.74 3.82
CA ARG A 27 -5.92 8.93 4.94
C ARG A 27 -7.19 9.65 4.53
N GLY A 28 -7.24 10.20 3.32
CA GLY A 28 -8.39 10.96 2.81
C GLY A 28 -8.41 12.41 3.28
N ASN A 29 -7.57 12.75 4.26
CA ASN A 29 -7.57 14.04 4.93
C ASN A 29 -6.15 14.41 5.32
N ALA A 30 -5.76 15.64 5.00
CA ALA A 30 -4.55 16.28 5.46
C ALA A 30 -4.91 17.57 6.18
N LEU A 31 -4.20 17.83 7.28
CA LEU A 31 -4.45 19.01 8.10
C LEU A 31 -3.14 19.70 8.43
N ALA A 32 -3.12 21.02 8.28
CA ALA A 32 -2.05 21.85 8.77
C ALA A 32 -2.61 22.96 9.65
N MET A 33 -2.10 23.04 10.87
CA MET A 33 -2.42 24.13 11.80
C MET A 33 -1.81 25.43 11.26
N ILE A 34 -2.63 26.48 11.23
CA ILE A 34 -2.21 27.83 10.85
C ILE A 34 -1.72 28.52 12.11
N GLN A 35 -0.42 28.88 12.14
CA GLN A 35 0.13 29.71 13.20
C GLN A 35 0.17 31.15 12.72
N THR A 36 -0.36 32.07 13.51
CA THR A 36 -0.30 33.51 13.25
C THR A 36 0.75 34.18 14.14
N ASP A 37 1.29 35.31 13.70
CA ASP A 37 2.09 36.19 14.56
C ASP A 37 1.19 37.07 15.45
N GLY A 38 1.81 37.88 16.32
CA GLY A 38 1.08 38.81 17.19
C GLY A 38 0.31 39.92 16.47
N ARG A 39 0.42 40.03 15.14
CA ARG A 39 -0.33 40.96 14.28
C ARG A 39 -1.43 40.26 13.48
N GLY A 40 -1.63 38.95 13.68
CA GLY A 40 -2.62 38.14 12.98
C GLY A 40 -2.18 37.69 11.58
N ALA A 41 -0.94 37.97 11.15
CA ALA A 41 -0.45 37.48 9.87
C ALA A 41 0.00 36.02 9.99
N VAL A 42 -0.27 35.20 8.97
CA VAL A 42 0.16 33.79 8.94
C VAL A 42 1.69 33.71 8.98
N SER A 43 2.21 33.07 10.02
CA SER A 43 3.64 32.94 10.30
C SER A 43 4.18 31.55 9.98
N ALA A 44 3.37 30.50 10.13
CA ALA A 44 3.72 29.13 9.75
C ALA A 44 2.50 28.24 9.45
N LEU A 45 2.73 27.21 8.65
CA LEU A 45 1.83 26.08 8.43
C LEU A 45 2.49 24.83 8.98
N VAL A 46 1.92 24.26 10.05
CA VAL A 46 2.47 23.10 10.74
C VAL A 46 1.58 21.90 10.44
N PRO A 47 2.03 20.91 9.65
CA PRO A 47 1.21 19.74 9.37
C PRO A 47 1.00 18.93 10.64
N VAL A 48 -0.24 18.52 10.85
CA VAL A 48 -0.68 17.71 11.98
C VAL A 48 -1.14 16.36 11.43
N PRO A 49 -0.48 15.24 11.78
CA PRO A 49 -0.91 13.92 11.33
C PRO A 49 -2.38 13.68 11.65
N PHE A 50 -3.19 13.37 10.65
CA PHE A 50 -4.64 13.23 10.84
C PHE A 50 -5.02 12.13 11.84
N GLY A 51 -4.18 11.09 11.98
CA GLY A 51 -4.37 10.04 12.99
C GLY A 51 -4.21 10.50 14.45
N TRP A 52 -3.77 11.74 14.68
CA TRP A 52 -3.73 12.36 16.01
C TRP A 52 -5.05 13.04 16.37
N LEU A 53 -5.96 13.20 15.40
CA LEU A 53 -7.13 14.04 15.52
C LEU A 53 -8.39 13.20 15.56
N SER A 54 -9.34 13.64 16.38
CA SER A 54 -10.73 13.18 16.37
C SER A 54 -11.59 14.30 15.79
N PRO A 55 -12.06 14.19 14.54
CA PRO A 55 -12.97 15.17 13.96
C PRO A 55 -14.34 15.09 14.64
N GLN A 56 -14.90 16.24 15.00
CA GLN A 56 -16.20 16.36 15.64
C GLN A 56 -16.99 17.48 14.94
N VAL A 57 -18.29 17.26 14.73
CA VAL A 57 -19.19 18.31 14.27
C VAL A 57 -19.94 18.82 15.49
N ILE A 58 -19.69 20.07 15.86
CA ILE A 58 -20.38 20.74 16.97
C ILE A 58 -21.47 21.66 16.41
N ASP A 59 -22.64 21.67 17.02
CA ASP A 59 -23.67 22.64 16.71
C ASP A 59 -23.48 23.87 17.62
N GLY A 60 -23.16 25.01 17.01
CA GLY A 60 -22.98 26.28 17.71
C GLY A 60 -23.84 27.36 17.05
N ALA A 61 -24.82 27.88 17.79
CA ALA A 61 -25.71 28.95 17.34
C ALA A 61 -26.42 28.67 15.99
N GLY A 62 -26.85 27.42 15.77
CA GLY A 62 -27.58 27.00 14.57
C GLY A 62 -26.70 26.80 13.33
N ARG A 63 -25.37 26.75 13.51
CA ARG A 63 -24.42 26.40 12.45
C ARG A 63 -23.53 25.26 12.93
N ALA A 64 -23.60 24.14 12.23
CA ALA A 64 -22.65 23.04 12.40
C ALA A 64 -21.24 23.51 12.04
N ARG A 65 -20.28 23.27 12.93
CA ARG A 65 -18.85 23.58 12.72
C ARG A 65 -18.01 22.33 12.93
N LEU A 66 -17.07 22.11 12.03
CA LEU A 66 -16.08 21.05 12.18
C LEU A 66 -14.97 21.53 13.12
N VAL A 67 -14.65 20.69 14.10
CA VAL A 67 -13.52 20.87 15.01
C VAL A 67 -12.68 19.61 15.05
N PHE A 68 -11.39 19.77 15.32
CA PHE A 68 -10.44 18.69 15.41
C PHE A 68 -9.86 18.65 16.82
N ASP A 69 -10.25 17.63 17.57
CA ASP A 69 -9.70 17.39 18.90
C ASP A 69 -8.43 16.58 18.81
N CYS A 70 -7.36 17.05 19.43
CA CYS A 70 -6.11 16.31 19.51
C CYS A 70 -6.28 15.15 20.50
N ALA A 71 -6.46 13.94 19.98
CA ALA A 71 -6.70 12.73 20.75
C ALA A 71 -5.42 12.12 21.35
N VAL A 72 -4.24 12.64 20.99
CA VAL A 72 -2.95 12.11 21.42
C VAL A 72 -2.12 13.15 22.15
N ASN A 73 -1.44 12.71 23.21
CA ASN A 73 -0.56 13.56 24.00
C ASN A 73 0.91 13.15 23.81
N THR A 74 1.41 13.25 22.57
CA THR A 74 2.78 12.84 22.23
C THR A 74 3.79 13.99 22.42
N PRO A 75 5.08 13.71 22.72
CA PRO A 75 6.13 14.74 22.74
C PRO A 75 6.21 15.51 21.41
N ALA A 76 5.96 14.84 20.28
CA ALA A 76 5.96 15.46 18.97
C ALA A 76 4.80 16.46 18.79
N ALA A 77 3.59 16.14 19.26
CA ALA A 77 2.44 17.04 19.26
C ALA A 77 2.68 18.27 20.14
N ARG A 78 3.22 18.06 21.36
CA ARG A 78 3.59 19.17 22.26
C ARG A 78 4.66 20.08 21.66
N LEU A 79 5.72 19.49 21.09
CA LEU A 79 6.80 20.25 20.46
C LEU A 79 6.31 21.01 19.21
N ALA A 80 5.31 20.49 18.51
CA ALA A 80 4.65 21.17 17.39
C ALA A 80 3.67 22.28 17.85
N GLY A 81 3.37 22.37 19.15
CA GLY A 81 2.44 23.35 19.70
C GLY A 81 1.00 23.11 19.29
N VAL A 82 0.61 21.85 19.04
CA VAL A 82 -0.77 21.50 18.65
C VAL A 82 -1.68 21.72 19.86
N PRO A 83 -2.73 22.57 19.77
CA PRO A 83 -3.65 22.78 20.87
C PRO A 83 -4.56 21.55 21.06
N ALA A 84 -5.22 21.47 22.22
CA ALA A 84 -6.14 20.36 22.52
C ALA A 84 -7.33 20.29 21.54
N ARG A 85 -7.76 21.44 21.03
CA ARG A 85 -8.83 21.59 20.03
C ARG A 85 -8.41 22.62 19.01
N MET A 86 -8.66 22.32 17.73
CA MET A 86 -8.51 23.26 16.62
C MET A 86 -9.86 23.44 15.92
N LEU A 87 -10.20 24.68 15.57
CA LEU A 87 -11.34 24.96 14.71
C LEU A 87 -10.95 24.73 13.24
N ALA A 88 -11.93 24.44 12.39
CA ALA A 88 -11.68 24.33 10.95
C ALA A 88 -11.05 25.62 10.38
N ASP A 89 -11.44 26.80 10.87
CA ASP A 89 -10.92 28.09 10.40
C ASP A 89 -9.46 28.34 10.82
N ASP A 90 -8.97 27.67 11.87
CA ASP A 90 -7.57 27.75 12.33
C ASP A 90 -6.67 26.74 11.60
N CYS A 91 -7.23 25.98 10.66
CA CYS A 91 -6.58 24.89 9.97
C CYS A 91 -6.72 25.00 8.46
N LEU A 92 -5.65 24.68 7.75
CA LEU A 92 -5.74 24.28 6.36
C LEU A 92 -6.14 22.80 6.33
N HIS A 93 -7.43 22.52 6.08
CA HIS A 93 -7.95 21.16 5.87
C HIS A 93 -8.09 20.87 4.39
N VAL A 94 -7.20 20.02 3.87
CA VAL A 94 -7.27 19.50 2.51
C VAL A 94 -7.84 18.08 2.59
N ARG A 95 -8.79 17.76 1.71
CA ARG A 95 -9.49 16.48 1.76
C ARG A 95 -9.71 15.92 0.36
N ALA A 96 -9.66 14.60 0.27
CA ALA A 96 -10.12 13.87 -0.90
C ALA A 96 -11.64 13.95 -1.02
N ARG A 97 -12.20 13.44 -2.12
CA ARG A 97 -13.65 13.31 -2.30
C ARG A 97 -14.33 12.72 -1.07
N SER A 98 -15.24 13.50 -0.51
CA SER A 98 -16.06 13.15 0.65
C SER A 98 -17.36 12.45 0.21
N ASP A 99 -17.92 11.59 1.08
CA ASP A 99 -19.25 10.99 0.89
C ASP A 99 -20.34 11.75 1.68
N ASP A 100 -19.97 12.40 2.79
CA ASP A 100 -20.86 13.12 3.70
C ASP A 100 -20.76 14.65 3.57
N GLY A 101 -19.85 15.15 2.73
CA GLY A 101 -19.57 16.57 2.58
C GLY A 101 -18.71 17.15 3.70
N VAL A 102 -18.28 16.36 4.69
CA VAL A 102 -17.47 16.82 5.84
C VAL A 102 -16.05 16.26 5.77
N LEU A 103 -15.87 14.94 5.77
CA LEU A 103 -14.54 14.31 5.76
C LEU A 103 -14.25 13.62 4.43
N GLY A 104 -13.01 13.75 3.96
CA GLY A 104 -12.55 13.01 2.80
C GLY A 104 -12.37 11.53 3.12
N ARG A 105 -12.51 10.67 2.11
CA ARG A 105 -12.30 9.23 2.24
C ARG A 105 -11.13 8.79 1.37
N SER A 106 -10.16 8.10 1.97
CA SER A 106 -8.95 7.69 1.28
C SER A 106 -9.21 6.71 0.14
N VAL A 107 -8.30 6.72 -0.84
CA VAL A 107 -8.29 5.74 -1.94
C VAL A 107 -8.24 4.31 -1.37
N LEU A 108 -7.41 4.09 -0.34
CA LEU A 108 -7.26 2.80 0.32
C LEU A 108 -8.56 2.32 1.00
N SER A 109 -9.30 3.21 1.67
CA SER A 109 -10.59 2.86 2.28
C SER A 109 -11.64 2.50 1.24
N ARG A 110 -11.64 3.16 0.08
CA ARG A 110 -12.57 2.89 -1.01
C ARG A 110 -12.25 1.58 -1.74
N ALA A 111 -10.98 1.18 -1.75
CA ALA A 111 -10.49 0.04 -2.52
C ALA A 111 -9.90 -1.08 -1.66
N GLY A 112 -10.38 -1.22 -0.42
CA GLY A 112 -9.86 -2.22 0.52
C GLY A 112 -9.85 -3.64 -0.03
N GLY A 113 -10.85 -4.01 -0.83
CA GLY A 113 -10.91 -5.33 -1.48
C GLY A 113 -9.78 -5.58 -2.49
N VAL A 114 -9.38 -4.57 -3.27
CA VAL A 114 -8.26 -4.68 -4.23
C VAL A 114 -6.94 -4.87 -3.47
N VAL A 115 -6.70 -4.03 -2.46
CA VAL A 115 -5.49 -4.11 -1.64
C VAL A 115 -5.40 -5.46 -0.91
N HIS A 116 -6.52 -5.93 -0.35
CA HIS A 116 -6.58 -7.23 0.32
C HIS A 116 -6.27 -8.39 -0.64
N ARG A 117 -6.82 -8.37 -1.86
CA ARG A 117 -6.50 -9.39 -2.88
C ARG A 117 -5.03 -9.39 -3.26
N ALA A 118 -4.43 -8.21 -3.44
CA ALA A 118 -3.00 -8.09 -3.75
C ALA A 118 -2.14 -8.67 -2.62
N LEU A 119 -2.45 -8.35 -1.35
CA LEU A 119 -1.76 -8.92 -0.19
C LEU A 119 -1.91 -10.44 -0.12
N GLY A 120 -3.11 -10.99 -0.34
CA GLY A 120 -3.32 -12.43 -0.34
C GLY A 120 -2.55 -13.16 -1.46
N ALA A 121 -2.41 -12.53 -2.63
CA ALA A 121 -1.57 -13.06 -3.71
C ALA A 121 -0.08 -13.05 -3.33
N ASP A 122 0.39 -12.02 -2.62
CA ASP A 122 1.75 -11.95 -2.09
C ASP A 122 2.02 -13.01 -1.01
N GLU A 123 1.07 -13.21 -0.09
CA GLU A 123 1.13 -14.26 0.94
C GLU A 123 1.18 -15.66 0.31
N THR A 124 0.33 -15.91 -0.70
CA THR A 124 0.32 -17.17 -1.44
C THR A 124 1.65 -17.40 -2.15
N ALA A 125 2.21 -16.36 -2.79
CA ALA A 125 3.52 -16.46 -3.45
C ALA A 125 4.66 -16.74 -2.47
N SER A 126 4.61 -16.13 -1.29
CA SER A 126 5.60 -16.34 -0.23
C SER A 126 5.51 -17.77 0.31
N ALA A 127 4.30 -18.24 0.61
CA ALA A 127 4.04 -19.60 1.09
C ALA A 127 4.44 -20.65 0.05
N MET A 128 4.20 -20.40 -1.24
CA MET A 128 4.76 -21.21 -2.30
C MET A 128 6.29 -21.17 -2.22
N SER A 129 6.92 -20.01 -2.32
CA SER A 129 8.40 -19.93 -2.27
C SER A 129 9.03 -20.66 -1.07
N ASP A 130 8.37 -20.62 0.09
CA ASP A 130 8.80 -21.30 1.32
C ASP A 130 8.58 -22.82 1.33
N ALA A 131 7.61 -23.33 0.59
CA ALA A 131 7.32 -24.77 0.50
C ALA A 131 8.29 -25.51 -0.45
N GLY A 132 9.07 -24.80 -1.27
CA GLY A 132 10.19 -25.33 -2.06
C GLY A 132 9.80 -26.17 -3.30
N TRP A 133 8.96 -27.20 -3.13
CA TRP A 133 8.46 -28.04 -4.23
C TRP A 133 7.01 -27.71 -4.58
N HIS A 134 6.78 -27.32 -5.84
CA HIS A 134 5.47 -26.92 -6.38
C HIS A 134 4.98 -27.81 -7.51
N GLY A 135 5.66 -28.92 -7.79
CA GLY A 135 5.22 -29.86 -8.81
C GLY A 135 4.17 -30.81 -8.25
N GLN A 136 3.14 -31.14 -9.02
CA GLN A 136 2.47 -32.41 -8.82
C GLN A 136 3.38 -33.50 -9.40
N ALA A 137 3.86 -34.39 -8.54
CA ALA A 137 4.63 -35.55 -8.96
C ALA A 137 4.11 -36.79 -8.25
N TYR A 138 4.11 -37.89 -8.98
CA TYR A 138 3.82 -39.19 -8.43
C TYR A 138 5.02 -40.10 -8.68
N LEU A 139 5.30 -40.92 -7.67
CA LEU A 139 6.32 -41.95 -7.72
C LEU A 139 5.67 -43.22 -8.26
N THR A 140 6.20 -43.77 -9.36
CA THR A 140 5.76 -45.05 -9.91
C THR A 140 6.83 -46.12 -9.70
N ALA A 141 6.41 -47.33 -9.32
CA ALA A 141 7.23 -48.53 -9.29
C ALA A 141 6.59 -49.61 -10.18
N ASP A 142 7.41 -50.45 -10.80
CA ASP A 142 6.93 -51.55 -11.65
C ASP A 142 6.42 -52.76 -10.83
N GLY A 143 6.64 -52.79 -9.51
CA GLY A 143 6.25 -53.88 -8.60
C GLY A 143 5.40 -53.41 -7.41
N ARG A 144 4.84 -54.36 -6.62
CA ARG A 144 4.13 -54.03 -5.37
C ARG A 144 5.11 -53.42 -4.36
N ILE A 145 4.67 -52.35 -3.71
CA ILE A 145 5.41 -51.67 -2.65
C ILE A 145 4.68 -51.94 -1.33
N ASP A 146 5.41 -52.36 -0.29
CA ASP A 146 4.86 -52.53 1.05
C ASP A 146 4.56 -51.18 1.72
N ALA A 147 3.55 -51.15 2.60
CA ALA A 147 3.10 -49.92 3.27
C ALA A 147 4.23 -49.22 4.05
N ASP A 148 5.10 -49.98 4.71
CA ASP A 148 6.26 -49.46 5.44
C ASP A 148 7.27 -48.74 4.52
N THR A 149 7.46 -49.28 3.31
CA THR A 149 8.32 -48.65 2.29
C THR A 149 7.69 -47.35 1.76
N VAL A 150 6.36 -47.31 1.61
CA VAL A 150 5.63 -46.10 1.21
C VAL A 150 5.78 -44.99 2.25
N ASP A 151 5.64 -45.30 3.53
CA ASP A 151 5.75 -44.31 4.61
C ASP A 151 7.19 -43.79 4.74
N ARG A 152 8.19 -44.67 4.59
CA ARG A 152 9.60 -44.26 4.55
C ARG A 152 9.90 -43.34 3.37
N LEU A 153 9.41 -43.66 2.18
CA LEU A 153 9.58 -42.84 0.98
C LEU A 153 8.87 -41.48 1.12
N ARG A 154 7.68 -41.45 1.73
CA ARG A 154 6.97 -40.20 2.04
C ARG A 154 7.78 -39.32 2.99
N GLY A 155 8.34 -39.89 4.05
CA GLY A 155 9.21 -39.17 5.00
C GLY A 155 10.46 -38.61 4.33
N GLN A 156 11.14 -39.40 3.49
CA GLN A 156 12.30 -38.95 2.72
C GLN A 156 11.93 -37.84 1.73
N PHE A 157 10.78 -37.97 1.06
CA PHE A 157 10.29 -36.95 0.13
C PHE A 157 9.97 -35.64 0.85
N GLN A 158 9.31 -35.69 2.01
CA GLN A 158 9.03 -34.50 2.82
C GLN A 158 10.30 -33.84 3.37
N GLN A 159 11.33 -34.61 3.74
CA GLN A 159 12.61 -34.04 4.17
C GLN A 159 13.36 -33.37 3.01
N ALA A 160 13.34 -33.99 1.83
CA ALA A 160 14.02 -33.49 0.64
C ALA A 160 13.30 -32.28 0.00
N PHE A 161 11.97 -32.19 0.12
CA PHE A 161 11.16 -31.20 -0.61
C PHE A 161 10.27 -30.30 0.25
N GLY A 162 10.11 -30.57 1.54
CA GLY A 162 9.16 -29.89 2.43
C GLY A 162 9.61 -28.56 3.00
N GLY A 163 10.65 -27.92 2.44
CA GLY A 163 11.08 -26.60 2.88
C GLY A 163 11.91 -25.87 1.83
N GLY A 164 11.81 -24.53 1.84
CA GLY A 164 12.47 -23.64 0.87
C GLY A 164 13.99 -23.73 0.86
N ARG A 165 14.61 -24.27 1.92
CA ARG A 165 16.06 -24.59 1.98
C ARG A 165 16.43 -25.95 1.40
N SER A 166 15.47 -26.88 1.25
CA SER A 166 15.69 -28.20 0.66
C SER A 166 15.31 -28.24 -0.82
N ALA A 167 14.74 -27.16 -1.36
CA ALA A 167 14.38 -27.02 -2.77
C ALA A 167 15.62 -27.18 -3.67
N GLY A 168 15.84 -28.38 -4.19
CA GLY A 168 17.01 -28.73 -5.00
C GLY A 168 17.80 -29.95 -4.54
N GLN A 169 17.45 -30.60 -3.42
CA GLN A 169 18.01 -31.91 -3.12
C GLN A 169 17.46 -32.94 -4.12
N MET A 170 18.36 -33.53 -4.93
CA MET A 170 17.99 -34.57 -5.89
C MET A 170 17.73 -35.88 -5.13
N PRO A 171 16.48 -36.39 -5.10
CA PRO A 171 16.17 -37.62 -4.40
C PRO A 171 16.83 -38.79 -5.14
N ILE A 172 17.68 -39.55 -4.43
CA ILE A 172 18.21 -40.80 -4.93
C ILE A 172 17.12 -41.86 -4.75
N LEU A 173 16.53 -42.31 -5.86
CA LEU A 173 15.46 -43.29 -5.86
C LEU A 173 16.03 -44.70 -6.09
N GLY A 174 15.83 -45.60 -5.13
CA GLY A 174 16.15 -47.03 -5.28
C GLY A 174 15.04 -47.82 -5.97
N ASN A 175 15.34 -49.07 -6.37
CA ASN A 175 14.36 -50.09 -6.80
C ASN A 175 13.52 -49.76 -8.05
N GLY A 176 14.06 -49.04 -9.03
CA GLY A 176 13.34 -48.77 -10.30
C GLY A 176 12.23 -47.73 -10.19
N LEU A 177 12.20 -46.96 -9.09
CA LEU A 177 11.26 -45.87 -8.90
C LEU A 177 11.50 -44.75 -9.93
N THR A 178 10.42 -44.31 -10.57
CA THR A 178 10.44 -43.20 -11.54
C THR A 178 9.56 -42.05 -11.03
N ILE A 179 10.11 -40.83 -11.01
CA ILE A 179 9.34 -39.61 -10.79
C ILE A 179 8.76 -39.19 -12.13
N LYS A 180 7.44 -39.13 -12.23
CA LYS A 180 6.76 -38.43 -13.32
C LYS A 180 6.36 -37.05 -12.83
N SER A 181 7.12 -36.04 -13.23
CA SER A 181 6.77 -34.65 -12.99
C SER A 181 5.70 -34.22 -14.00
N LEU A 182 4.60 -33.66 -13.51
CA LEU A 182 3.71 -32.86 -14.34
C LEU A 182 4.41 -31.52 -14.58
N SER A 183 5.15 -31.42 -15.68
CA SER A 183 5.86 -30.19 -16.06
C SER A 183 4.88 -29.12 -16.54
N LEU A 184 5.07 -27.89 -16.04
CA LEU A 184 4.17 -26.72 -16.04
C LEU A 184 3.24 -26.76 -14.83
N ASN A 185 3.55 -25.97 -13.80
CA ASN A 185 2.60 -25.68 -12.74
C ASN A 185 1.70 -24.51 -13.21
N PRO A 186 0.47 -24.77 -13.73
CA PRO A 186 -0.45 -23.72 -14.15
C PRO A 186 -0.79 -22.74 -13.01
N GLU A 187 -0.68 -23.16 -11.75
CA GLU A 187 -0.93 -22.32 -10.58
C GLU A 187 0.14 -21.23 -10.45
N GLN A 188 1.41 -21.52 -10.79
CA GLN A 188 2.48 -20.51 -10.79
C GLN A 188 2.27 -19.45 -11.87
N LEU A 189 1.85 -19.87 -13.08
CA LEU A 189 1.53 -18.94 -14.16
C LEU A 189 0.31 -18.09 -13.82
N GLN A 190 -0.73 -18.71 -13.25
CA GLN A 190 -1.93 -18.01 -12.79
C GLN A 190 -1.62 -17.01 -11.66
N LEU A 191 -0.73 -17.38 -10.74
CA LEU A 191 -0.31 -16.49 -9.66
C LEU A 191 0.50 -15.30 -10.18
N LEU A 192 1.42 -15.53 -11.12
CA LEU A 192 2.15 -14.44 -11.78
C LEU A 192 1.19 -13.47 -12.46
N ALA A 193 0.25 -13.98 -13.26
CA ALA A 193 -0.77 -13.16 -13.90
C ALA A 193 -1.60 -12.37 -12.86
N THR A 194 -2.01 -13.02 -11.77
CA THR A 194 -2.77 -12.38 -10.68
C THR A 194 -2.00 -11.22 -10.05
N ARG A 195 -0.68 -11.36 -9.84
CA ARG A 195 0.17 -10.27 -9.32
C ARG A 195 0.28 -9.12 -10.31
N GLU A 196 0.44 -9.40 -11.61
CA GLU A 196 0.48 -8.39 -12.66
C GLU A 196 -0.83 -7.61 -12.76
N PHE A 197 -1.97 -8.31 -12.72
CA PHE A 197 -3.28 -7.66 -12.64
C PHE A 197 -3.42 -6.83 -11.36
N GLY A 198 -2.91 -7.30 -10.22
CA GLY A 198 -2.92 -6.56 -8.95
C GLY A 198 -2.17 -5.22 -9.04
N VAL A 199 -1.00 -5.19 -9.69
CA VAL A 199 -0.26 -3.94 -9.94
C VAL A 199 -1.09 -2.96 -10.78
N ALA A 200 -1.74 -3.45 -11.84
CA ALA A 200 -2.59 -2.64 -12.70
C ALA A 200 -3.83 -2.11 -11.97
N GLU A 201 -4.45 -2.90 -11.08
CA GLU A 201 -5.56 -2.46 -10.24
C GLU A 201 -5.10 -1.34 -9.29
N ILE A 202 -3.96 -1.50 -8.60
CA ILE A 202 -3.42 -0.48 -7.69
C ILE A 202 -3.09 0.82 -8.45
N CYS A 203 -2.44 0.73 -9.61
CA CYS A 203 -2.12 1.90 -10.44
C CYS A 203 -3.40 2.66 -10.83
N ARG A 204 -4.46 1.93 -11.22
CA ARG A 204 -5.76 2.51 -11.57
C ARG A 204 -6.42 3.25 -10.41
N LEU A 205 -6.27 2.76 -9.18
CA LEU A 205 -6.82 3.42 -7.99
C LEU A 205 -6.21 4.81 -7.75
N PHE A 206 -4.92 4.97 -8.02
CA PHE A 206 -4.21 6.25 -7.87
C PHE A 206 -4.22 7.09 -9.16
N GLY A 207 -4.90 6.63 -10.22
CA GLY A 207 -4.90 7.31 -11.52
C GLY A 207 -3.53 7.30 -12.21
N ILE A 208 -2.62 6.42 -11.78
CA ILE A 208 -1.26 6.31 -12.32
C ILE A 208 -1.32 5.39 -13.55
N PRO A 209 -0.74 5.79 -14.70
CA PRO A 209 -0.57 4.89 -15.82
C PRO A 209 0.38 3.73 -15.48
N GLU A 210 -0.12 2.49 -15.59
CA GLU A 210 0.61 1.27 -15.24
C GLU A 210 1.97 1.12 -15.95
N PRO A 211 2.14 1.50 -17.24
CA PRO A 211 3.43 1.39 -17.91
C PRO A 211 4.56 2.23 -17.30
N LEU A 212 4.24 3.27 -16.52
CA LEU A 212 5.25 4.06 -15.78
C LEU A 212 5.82 3.32 -14.56
N MET A 213 5.10 2.30 -14.06
CA MET A 213 5.46 1.54 -12.86
C MET A 213 6.04 0.15 -13.20
N GLN A 214 6.12 -0.19 -14.48
CA GLN A 214 6.68 -1.45 -14.94
C GLN A 214 8.22 -1.47 -14.85
N THR A 215 8.80 -2.67 -14.87
CA THR A 215 10.25 -2.89 -14.87
C THR A 215 10.68 -3.80 -16.02
N GLY A 216 11.94 -3.71 -16.44
CA GLY A 216 12.52 -4.55 -17.47
C GLY A 216 11.95 -4.30 -18.87
N ALA A 217 11.71 -5.37 -19.63
CA ALA A 217 11.30 -5.31 -21.04
C ALA A 217 9.90 -4.70 -21.28
N ARG A 218 9.13 -4.44 -20.21
CA ARG A 218 7.79 -3.87 -20.28
C ARG A 218 7.79 -2.34 -20.24
N VAL A 219 8.91 -1.73 -19.82
CA VAL A 219 9.03 -0.26 -19.80
C VAL A 219 8.86 0.29 -21.23
N PRO A 220 7.96 1.27 -21.45
CA PRO A 220 7.74 1.83 -22.77
C PRO A 220 8.99 2.57 -23.27
N ALA A 221 9.30 2.43 -24.57
CA ALA A 221 10.44 3.10 -25.19
C ALA A 221 10.32 4.64 -25.16
N ASP A 222 9.09 5.17 -25.27
CA ASP A 222 8.79 6.59 -25.09
C ASP A 222 7.80 6.77 -23.91
N PRO A 223 8.22 7.43 -22.81
CA PRO A 223 7.36 7.68 -21.66
C PRO A 223 6.45 8.92 -21.82
N THR A 224 6.67 9.76 -22.84
CA THR A 224 5.99 11.06 -23.01
C THR A 224 4.46 10.99 -22.96
N PRO A 225 3.76 10.11 -23.72
CA PRO A 225 2.29 10.05 -23.67
C PRO A 225 1.77 9.64 -22.29
N TRP A 226 2.52 8.79 -21.59
CA TRP A 226 2.17 8.34 -20.25
C TRP A 226 2.37 9.43 -19.19
N LEU A 227 3.41 10.27 -19.33
CA LEU A 227 3.60 11.43 -18.47
C LEU A 227 2.48 12.47 -18.64
N ALA A 228 2.02 12.70 -19.88
CA ALA A 228 0.88 13.57 -20.15
C ALA A 228 -0.41 13.00 -19.52
N LEU A 229 -0.65 11.70 -19.65
CA LEU A 229 -1.79 11.04 -19.02
C LEU A 229 -1.71 11.15 -17.49
N PHE A 230 -0.55 10.85 -16.89
CA PHE A 230 -0.32 10.99 -15.44
C PHE A 230 -0.62 12.41 -14.93
N ALA A 231 -0.18 13.43 -15.68
CA ALA A 231 -0.47 14.82 -15.31
C ALA A 231 -1.98 15.11 -15.29
N GLN A 232 -2.74 14.54 -16.23
CA GLN A 232 -4.20 14.75 -16.32
C GLN A 232 -4.99 13.90 -15.34
N THR A 233 -4.62 12.63 -15.13
CA THR A 233 -5.43 11.66 -14.36
C THR A 233 -5.05 11.58 -12.90
N ALA A 234 -3.78 11.79 -12.55
CA ALA A 234 -3.30 11.70 -11.17
C ALA A 234 -3.03 13.08 -10.57
N LEU A 235 -2.29 13.95 -11.28
CA LEU A 235 -1.85 15.23 -10.70
C LEU A 235 -2.93 16.31 -10.72
N ALA A 236 -3.59 16.53 -11.85
CA ALA A 236 -4.56 17.62 -11.99
C ALA A 236 -5.69 17.58 -10.96
N PRO A 237 -6.32 16.42 -10.66
CA PRO A 237 -7.36 16.37 -9.62
C PRO A 237 -6.82 16.77 -8.24
N ILE A 238 -5.61 16.36 -7.89
CA ILE A 238 -4.98 16.68 -6.61
C ILE A 238 -4.64 18.17 -6.53
N VAL A 239 -4.05 18.72 -7.59
CA VAL A 239 -3.60 20.13 -7.61
C VAL A 239 -4.78 21.10 -7.72
N CYS A 240 -5.87 20.74 -8.40
CA CYS A 240 -7.06 21.59 -8.49
C CYS A 240 -7.90 21.60 -7.21
N GLU A 241 -7.77 20.58 -6.36
CA GLU A 241 -8.46 20.49 -5.06
C GLU A 241 -7.67 21.12 -3.90
N ILE A 242 -6.38 21.45 -4.08
CA ILE A 242 -5.47 22.09 -3.11
C ILE A 242 -5.35 23.59 -3.38
#